data_AF-A0A485KGX5-F1
#
_entry.id   AF-A0A485KGX5-F1
#
_cell.length_a   1.000
_cell.length_b   1.000
_cell.length_c   1.000
_cell.angle_alpha   90.00
_cell.angle_beta   90.00
_cell.angle_gamma   90.00
#
_symmetry.space_group_name_H-M   'P 1'
#
loop_
_entity.id
_entity.type
_entity.pdbx_description
1 polymer ?
#
loop_
_entity_poly.entity_id
_entity_poly.type
_entity_poly.pdbx_seq_one_letter_code
_entity_poly.pdbx_strand_id
1 'polypeptide(L)'
;MTFIAVAIAKLVDDGKVTWQDSIKQHLPWFELVDKYAETHATLGDLASMNFVVEDGIDSMIKMNFDPEFTERKMVESLRLLNTTRPFRIGYNPSSYNFAILGQVIEAVTNTTWATYLKTSIWEPLGMHNTAAHPTHVASSQLSSGHLMCNSKVIGPFNQLNDTMIALRPDDKPIASSSIVSSTADLATFSSFLLASDHLGLFQHPALVNDLFTGT
;
A
#
# COMPACT_ATOMS: atom_id res chain seq x y z
N MET A 1 3.48 2.17 1.17
CA MET A 1 2.49 2.74 2.12
C MET A 1 2.13 4.20 1.82
N THR A 2 3.03 5.19 1.94
CA THR A 2 2.67 6.63 1.76
C THR A 2 2.04 6.96 0.40
N PHE A 3 2.53 6.38 -0.71
CA PHE A 3 1.90 6.57 -2.02
C PHE A 3 0.41 6.18 -2.04
N ILE A 4 0.06 5.07 -1.37
CA ILE A 4 -1.33 4.59 -1.29
C ILE A 4 -2.17 5.51 -0.40
N ALA A 5 -1.63 6.00 0.71
CA ALA A 5 -2.32 7.01 1.53
C ALA A 5 -2.65 8.26 0.72
N VAL A 6 -1.67 8.77 -0.04
CA VAL A 6 -1.85 9.93 -0.93
C VAL A 6 -2.85 9.63 -2.04
N ALA A 7 -2.86 8.43 -2.61
CA ALA A 7 -3.86 8.03 -3.60
C ALA A 7 -5.29 8.04 -3.03
N ILE A 8 -5.49 7.51 -1.82
CA ILE A 8 -6.80 7.57 -1.14
C ILE A 8 -7.17 9.03 -0.85
N ALA A 9 -6.25 9.85 -0.36
CA ALA A 9 -6.51 11.28 -0.14
C ALA A 9 -6.89 12.00 -1.43
N LYS A 10 -6.28 11.64 -2.56
CA LYS A 10 -6.65 12.20 -3.86
C LYS A 10 -8.08 11.79 -4.26
N LEU A 11 -8.48 10.54 -3.98
CA LEU A 11 -9.86 10.10 -4.19
C LEU A 11 -10.85 10.83 -3.26
N VAL A 12 -10.45 11.17 -2.03
CA VAL A 12 -11.25 11.99 -1.11
C VAL A 12 -11.41 13.41 -1.66
N ASP A 13 -10.32 14.03 -2.10
CA ASP A 13 -10.32 15.36 -2.70
C ASP A 13 -11.14 15.43 -4.01
N ASP A 14 -11.07 14.38 -4.83
CA ASP A 14 -11.90 14.21 -6.02
C ASP A 14 -13.38 13.87 -5.70
N GLY A 15 -13.75 13.75 -4.42
CA GLY A 15 -15.12 13.45 -3.97
C GLY A 15 -15.62 12.04 -4.28
N LYS A 16 -14.71 11.09 -4.53
CA LYS A 16 -15.04 9.70 -4.91
C LYS A 16 -15.21 8.77 -3.71
N VAL A 17 -14.54 9.08 -2.60
CA VAL A 17 -14.65 8.36 -1.32
C VAL A 17 -14.60 9.34 -0.17
N THR A 18 -14.93 8.90 1.03
CA THR A 18 -14.69 9.64 2.28
C THR A 18 -13.87 8.81 3.26
N TRP A 19 -13.16 9.44 4.20
CA TRP A 19 -12.42 8.74 5.25
C TRP A 19 -13.33 7.91 6.17
N GLN A 20 -14.62 8.26 6.24
CA GLN A 20 -15.64 7.58 7.04
C GLN A 20 -16.32 6.43 6.29
N ASP A 21 -16.05 6.26 4.99
CA ASP A 21 -16.58 5.15 4.22
C ASP A 21 -16.10 3.83 4.84
N SER A 22 -17.02 2.88 4.99
CA SER A 22 -16.66 1.56 5.48
C SER A 22 -15.97 0.76 4.38
N ILE A 23 -15.06 -0.14 4.76
CA ILE A 23 -14.36 -1.00 3.79
C ILE A 23 -15.36 -1.77 2.91
N LYS A 24 -16.44 -2.29 3.51
CA LYS A 24 -17.48 -3.07 2.79
C LYS A 24 -18.28 -2.27 1.77
N GLN A 25 -18.38 -0.93 1.91
CA GLN A 25 -19.07 -0.12 0.91
C GLN A 25 -18.35 -0.23 -0.45
N HIS A 26 -17.02 -0.26 -0.43
CA HIS A 26 -16.19 -0.35 -1.64
C HIS A 26 -15.83 -1.79 -1.99
N LEU A 27 -15.72 -2.67 -0.99
CA LEU A 27 -15.34 -4.06 -1.12
C LEU A 27 -16.41 -4.99 -0.52
N PRO A 28 -17.55 -5.24 -1.18
CA PRO A 28 -18.66 -6.01 -0.61
C PRO A 28 -18.32 -7.45 -0.20
N TRP A 29 -17.27 -8.00 -0.82
CA TRP A 29 -16.72 -9.33 -0.58
C TRP A 29 -15.77 -9.40 0.63
N PHE A 30 -15.44 -8.26 1.25
CA PHE A 30 -14.53 -8.19 2.38
C PHE A 30 -15.17 -8.83 3.62
N GLU A 31 -14.44 -9.75 4.24
CA GLU A 31 -14.89 -10.54 5.39
C GLU A 31 -13.79 -10.64 6.45
N LEU A 32 -14.20 -10.62 7.72
CA LEU A 32 -13.33 -10.86 8.88
C LEU A 32 -13.99 -11.86 9.84
N VAL A 33 -13.18 -12.46 10.72
CA VAL A 33 -13.69 -13.19 11.89
C VAL A 33 -14.41 -12.24 12.85
N ASP A 34 -13.84 -11.05 13.09
CA ASP A 34 -14.48 -9.99 13.87
C ASP A 34 -15.53 -9.24 13.03
N LYS A 35 -16.79 -9.61 13.23
CA LYS A 35 -17.94 -9.02 12.50
C LYS A 35 -18.22 -7.57 12.83
N TYR A 36 -17.78 -7.09 14.01
CA TYR A 36 -17.90 -5.68 14.34
C TYR A 36 -16.94 -4.86 13.49
N ALA A 37 -15.65 -5.23 13.50
CA ALA A 37 -14.63 -4.59 12.67
C ALA A 37 -14.94 -4.73 11.18
N GLU A 38 -15.44 -5.89 10.73
CA GLU A 38 -15.84 -6.12 9.33
C GLU A 38 -16.83 -5.05 8.84
N THR A 39 -17.77 -4.65 9.69
CA THR A 39 -18.88 -3.76 9.32
C THR A 39 -18.54 -2.27 9.55
N HIS A 40 -17.71 -1.97 10.56
CA HIS A 40 -17.51 -0.60 11.04
C HIS A 40 -16.13 -0.01 10.73
N ALA A 41 -15.17 -0.82 10.28
CA ALA A 41 -13.85 -0.30 9.91
C ALA A 41 -13.94 0.58 8.67
N THR A 42 -13.31 1.75 8.76
CA THR A 42 -13.31 2.77 7.71
C THR A 42 -11.98 2.88 6.98
N LEU A 43 -11.97 3.60 5.86
CA LEU A 43 -10.73 3.94 5.15
C LEU A 43 -9.75 4.72 6.05
N GLY A 44 -10.27 5.62 6.89
CA GLY A 44 -9.48 6.37 7.86
C GLY A 44 -8.86 5.50 8.97
N ASP A 45 -9.57 4.46 9.42
CA ASP A 45 -9.01 3.48 10.38
C ASP A 45 -7.79 2.76 9.76
N LEU A 46 -7.86 2.37 8.49
CA LEU A 46 -6.75 1.72 7.79
C LEU A 46 -5.58 2.70 7.55
N ALA A 47 -5.88 3.92 7.11
CA ALA A 47 -4.86 4.93 6.81
C ALA A 47 -4.09 5.38 8.06
N SER A 48 -4.77 5.43 9.21
CA SER A 48 -4.17 5.71 10.52
C SER A 48 -3.52 4.47 11.17
N MET A 49 -3.51 3.34 10.46
CA MET A 49 -3.02 2.05 10.97
C MET A 49 -3.69 1.64 12.29
N ASN A 50 -4.98 1.91 12.47
CA ASN A 50 -5.74 1.62 13.68
C ASN A 50 -6.72 0.46 13.46
N PHE A 51 -6.18 -0.71 13.11
CA PHE A 51 -6.96 -1.87 12.68
C PHE A 51 -6.71 -3.12 13.55
N VAL A 52 -7.52 -4.16 13.35
CA VAL A 52 -7.62 -5.35 14.24
C VAL A 52 -6.63 -6.48 13.95
N VAL A 53 -5.88 -6.39 12.84
CA VAL A 53 -4.97 -7.44 12.37
C VAL A 53 -3.53 -6.93 12.37
N GLU A 54 -2.60 -7.74 12.88
CA GLU A 54 -1.15 -7.55 12.78
C GLU A 54 -0.55 -8.43 11.69
N ASP A 55 0.62 -8.03 11.19
CA ASP A 55 1.40 -8.87 10.26
C ASP A 55 1.92 -10.12 10.98
N GLY A 56 1.33 -11.27 10.65
CA GLY A 56 1.75 -12.57 11.19
C GLY A 56 2.66 -13.34 10.25
N ILE A 57 3.37 -14.34 10.78
CA ILE A 57 4.22 -15.27 10.00
C ILE A 57 3.43 -15.96 8.87
N ASP A 58 2.14 -16.23 9.07
CA ASP A 58 1.27 -16.89 8.07
C ASP A 58 1.13 -16.06 6.77
N SER A 59 1.14 -14.74 6.88
CA SER A 59 1.12 -13.82 5.72
C SER A 59 2.36 -14.02 4.84
N MET A 60 3.53 -14.13 5.46
CA MET A 60 4.82 -14.33 4.77
C MET A 60 4.95 -15.73 4.20
N ILE A 61 4.42 -16.76 4.90
CA ILE A 61 4.42 -18.13 4.38
C ILE A 61 3.55 -18.22 3.12
N LYS A 62 2.32 -17.70 3.13
CA LYS A 62 1.44 -17.74 1.95
C LYS A 62 2.04 -16.99 0.76
N MET A 63 2.60 -15.80 0.99
CA MET A 63 3.27 -15.03 -0.06
C MET A 63 4.45 -15.80 -0.69
N ASN A 64 5.23 -16.53 0.10
CA ASN A 64 6.44 -17.20 -0.38
C ASN A 64 6.18 -18.58 -1.03
N PHE A 65 5.04 -19.23 -0.74
CA PHE A 65 4.79 -20.62 -1.14
C PHE A 65 3.56 -20.84 -2.01
N ASP A 66 2.70 -19.83 -2.24
CA ASP A 66 1.62 -19.89 -3.25
C ASP A 66 2.11 -19.27 -4.58
N PRO A 67 2.24 -20.04 -5.68
CA PRO A 67 2.64 -19.50 -6.98
C PRO A 67 1.54 -18.68 -7.65
N GLU A 68 0.29 -18.80 -7.21
CA GLU A 68 -0.85 -18.01 -7.70
C GLU A 68 -1.22 -16.89 -6.72
N PHE A 69 -0.28 -16.48 -5.87
CA PHE A 69 -0.50 -15.44 -4.89
C PHE A 69 -0.91 -14.12 -5.56
N THR A 70 -1.91 -13.46 -4.99
CA THR A 70 -2.33 -12.11 -5.39
C THR A 70 -2.64 -11.30 -4.15
N GLU A 71 -2.51 -9.98 -4.23
CA GLU A 71 -2.95 -9.07 -3.16
C GLU A 71 -4.43 -9.31 -2.79
N ARG A 72 -5.27 -9.61 -3.79
CA ARG A 72 -6.67 -9.97 -3.54
C ARG A 72 -6.82 -11.21 -2.66
N LYS A 73 -6.12 -12.31 -2.98
CA LYS A 73 -6.12 -13.53 -2.16
C LYS A 73 -5.54 -13.26 -0.75
N MET A 74 -4.54 -12.39 -0.65
CA MET A 74 -3.99 -11.94 0.63
C MET A 74 -5.07 -11.31 1.51
N VAL A 75 -5.84 -10.36 0.95
CA VAL A 75 -6.93 -9.67 1.67
C VAL A 75 -8.09 -10.63 1.98
N GLU A 76 -8.49 -11.49 1.05
CA GLU A 76 -9.54 -12.49 1.29
C GLU A 76 -9.18 -13.49 2.40
N SER A 77 -7.88 -13.75 2.60
CA SER A 77 -7.43 -14.65 3.67
C SER A 77 -7.71 -14.11 5.08
N LEU A 78 -7.94 -12.79 5.22
CA LEU A 78 -8.26 -12.16 6.50
C LEU A 78 -9.53 -12.72 7.15
N ARG A 79 -10.46 -13.27 6.36
CA ARG A 79 -11.67 -13.94 6.87
C ARG A 79 -11.38 -15.16 7.76
N LEU A 80 -10.15 -15.68 7.68
CA LEU A 80 -9.68 -16.85 8.44
C LEU A 80 -8.79 -16.46 9.63
N LEU A 81 -8.40 -15.18 9.73
CA LEU A 81 -7.48 -14.72 10.76
C LEU A 81 -8.25 -14.23 11.99
N ASN A 82 -7.82 -14.69 13.16
CA ASN A 82 -8.28 -14.12 14.42
C ASN A 82 -7.70 -12.71 14.58
N THR A 83 -8.48 -11.81 15.17
CA THR A 83 -8.00 -10.48 15.55
C THR A 83 -6.89 -10.61 16.59
N THR A 84 -5.82 -9.83 16.44
CA THR A 84 -4.72 -9.80 17.41
C THR A 84 -4.98 -8.83 18.55
N ARG A 85 -5.93 -7.91 18.36
CA ARG A 85 -6.27 -6.85 19.31
C ARG A 85 -7.68 -6.30 19.09
N PRO A 86 -8.28 -5.66 20.12
CA PRO A 86 -9.54 -4.93 19.98
C PRO A 86 -9.47 -3.80 18.93
N PHE A 87 -10.61 -3.53 18.31
CA PHE A 87 -10.77 -2.46 17.33
C PHE A 87 -10.61 -1.06 17.95
N ARG A 88 -9.95 -0.16 17.21
CA ARG A 88 -9.72 1.26 17.56
C ARG A 88 -8.92 1.56 18.84
N ILE A 89 -8.09 0.64 19.33
CA ILE A 89 -7.28 0.89 20.54
C ILE A 89 -5.93 1.61 20.28
N GLY A 90 -5.68 2.12 19.07
CA GLY A 90 -4.50 2.93 18.74
C GLY A 90 -3.65 2.40 17.59
N TYR A 91 -2.43 2.90 17.44
CA TYR A 91 -1.57 2.54 16.32
C TYR A 91 -1.22 1.03 16.29
N ASN A 92 -1.30 0.42 15.11
CA ASN A 92 -0.97 -0.96 14.82
C ASN A 92 -0.36 -1.11 13.40
N PRO A 93 0.97 -1.21 13.27
CA PRO A 93 1.58 -1.34 11.96
C PRO A 93 1.22 -2.70 11.35
N SER A 94 0.43 -2.68 10.28
CA SER A 94 0.17 -3.86 9.45
C SER A 94 0.15 -3.51 7.97
N SER A 95 0.86 -4.32 7.20
CA SER A 95 0.87 -4.31 5.74
C SER A 95 -0.52 -4.54 5.14
N TYR A 96 -1.39 -5.29 5.83
CA TYR A 96 -2.77 -5.55 5.39
C TYR A 96 -3.58 -4.27 5.22
N ASN A 97 -3.36 -3.26 6.06
CA ASN A 97 -4.09 -1.99 6.00
C ASN A 97 -3.98 -1.35 4.61
N PHE A 98 -2.75 -1.28 4.09
CA PHE A 98 -2.48 -0.67 2.79
C PHE A 98 -2.76 -1.61 1.62
N ALA A 99 -2.73 -2.93 1.82
CA ALA A 99 -3.20 -3.88 0.84
C ALA A 99 -4.72 -3.73 0.61
N ILE A 100 -5.51 -3.60 1.68
CA ILE A 100 -6.95 -3.33 1.60
C ILE A 100 -7.22 -1.98 0.91
N LEU A 101 -6.49 -0.92 1.28
CA LEU A 101 -6.63 0.39 0.62
C LEU A 101 -6.26 0.32 -0.86
N GLY A 102 -5.26 -0.48 -1.24
CA GLY A 102 -4.95 -0.79 -2.64
C GLY A 102 -6.17 -1.34 -3.38
N GLN A 103 -6.84 -2.34 -2.81
CA GLN A 103 -8.07 -2.93 -3.38
C GLN A 103 -9.22 -1.90 -3.47
N VAL A 104 -9.34 -0.98 -2.51
CA VAL A 104 -10.34 0.11 -2.56
C VAL A 104 -10.06 1.04 -3.74
N ILE A 105 -8.80 1.43 -3.99
CA ILE A 105 -8.43 2.23 -5.16
C ILE A 105 -8.88 1.52 -6.43
N GLU A 106 -8.66 0.21 -6.53
CA GLU A 106 -9.07 -0.56 -7.71
C GLU A 106 -10.57 -0.57 -7.93
N ALA A 107 -11.34 -0.82 -6.86
CA ALA A 107 -12.79 -0.85 -6.91
C ALA A 107 -13.40 0.50 -7.31
N VAL A 108 -12.86 1.61 -6.79
CA VAL A 108 -13.38 2.96 -7.03
C VAL A 108 -12.97 3.50 -8.40
N THR A 109 -11.78 3.16 -8.88
CA THR A 109 -11.22 3.71 -10.11
C THR A 109 -11.43 2.83 -11.34
N ASN A 110 -11.79 1.56 -11.14
CA ASN A 110 -11.86 0.55 -12.20
C ASN A 110 -10.52 0.39 -12.97
N THR A 111 -9.40 0.65 -12.29
CA THR A 111 -8.03 0.46 -12.78
C THR A 111 -7.19 -0.17 -11.69
N THR A 112 -6.05 -0.78 -12.01
CA THR A 112 -5.16 -1.27 -10.94
C THR A 112 -4.61 -0.11 -10.12
N TRP A 113 -4.32 -0.32 -8.83
CA TRP A 113 -3.79 0.76 -7.98
C TRP A 113 -2.45 1.28 -8.54
N ALA A 114 -1.67 0.39 -9.17
CA ALA A 114 -0.44 0.73 -9.85
C ALA A 114 -0.65 1.68 -11.03
N THR A 115 -1.70 1.43 -11.83
CA THR A 115 -2.08 2.30 -12.95
C THR A 115 -2.56 3.64 -12.44
N TYR A 116 -3.42 3.64 -11.42
CA TYR A 116 -3.92 4.88 -10.81
C TYR A 116 -2.80 5.73 -10.23
N LEU A 117 -1.88 5.14 -9.46
CA LEU A 117 -0.70 5.84 -8.95
C LEU A 117 0.13 6.45 -10.08
N LYS A 118 0.39 5.66 -11.13
CA LYS A 118 1.17 6.14 -12.26
C LYS A 118 0.55 7.38 -12.91
N THR A 119 -0.72 7.32 -13.27
CA THR A 119 -1.40 8.39 -14.02
C THR A 119 -1.82 9.58 -13.18
N SER A 120 -2.14 9.33 -11.90
CA SER A 120 -2.75 10.36 -11.03
C SER A 120 -1.77 10.98 -10.05
N ILE A 121 -0.62 10.35 -9.80
CA ILE A 121 0.39 10.81 -8.83
C ILE A 121 1.77 10.91 -9.46
N TRP A 122 2.34 9.82 -9.98
CA TRP A 122 3.73 9.80 -10.41
C TRP A 122 3.98 10.64 -11.66
N GLU A 123 3.19 10.48 -12.72
CA GLU A 123 3.34 11.26 -13.95
C GLU A 123 3.09 12.76 -13.74
N PRO A 124 2.02 13.20 -13.04
CA PRO A 124 1.82 14.61 -12.73
C PRO A 124 2.95 15.25 -11.91
N LEU A 125 3.59 14.47 -11.04
CA LEU A 125 4.74 14.91 -10.25
C LEU A 125 6.09 14.75 -11.00
N GLY A 126 6.12 14.21 -12.22
CA GLY A 126 7.36 13.97 -12.96
C GLY A 126 8.24 12.83 -12.41
N MET A 127 7.65 11.89 -11.67
CA MET A 127 8.32 10.73 -11.07
C MET A 127 8.44 9.57 -12.06
N HIS A 128 9.34 9.71 -13.04
CA HIS A 128 9.49 8.76 -14.15
C HIS A 128 10.31 7.49 -13.82
N ASN A 129 10.97 7.44 -12.66
CA ASN A 129 11.76 6.31 -12.21
C ASN A 129 11.13 5.62 -10.99
N THR A 130 9.80 5.72 -10.88
CA THR A 130 8.99 5.08 -9.86
C THR A 130 8.06 4.07 -10.51
N ALA A 131 8.02 2.86 -9.95
CA ALA A 131 7.21 1.79 -10.50
C ALA A 131 6.63 0.91 -9.40
N ALA A 132 5.50 0.27 -9.69
CA ALA A 132 4.78 -0.58 -8.75
C ALA A 132 5.48 -1.91 -8.41
N HIS A 133 6.51 -2.30 -9.17
CA HIS A 133 7.23 -3.56 -8.95
C HIS A 133 8.62 -3.50 -9.60
N PRO A 134 9.64 -4.19 -9.06
CA PRO A 134 10.96 -4.25 -9.67
C PRO A 134 10.94 -4.70 -11.13
N THR A 135 10.09 -5.66 -11.51
CA THR A 135 10.00 -6.15 -12.89
C THR A 135 9.49 -5.12 -13.90
N HIS A 136 8.96 -3.99 -13.44
CA HIS A 136 8.54 -2.87 -14.30
C HIS A 136 9.66 -1.86 -14.58
N VAL A 137 10.87 -2.10 -14.07
CA VAL A 137 12.05 -1.24 -14.22
C VAL A 137 13.14 -2.00 -14.99
N ALA A 138 13.92 -1.29 -15.80
CA ALA A 138 15.07 -1.90 -16.48
C ALA A 138 16.06 -2.45 -15.44
N SER A 139 16.58 -3.66 -15.67
CA SER A 139 17.50 -4.32 -14.74
C SER A 139 18.75 -3.50 -14.42
N SER A 140 19.23 -2.69 -15.38
CA SER A 140 20.37 -1.78 -15.21
C SER A 140 20.12 -0.61 -14.26
N GLN A 141 18.86 -0.32 -13.94
CA GLN A 141 18.45 0.77 -13.05
C GLN A 141 18.08 0.27 -11.64
N LEU A 142 18.05 -1.04 -11.41
CA LEU A 142 17.73 -1.63 -10.11
C LEU A 142 18.98 -1.85 -9.26
N SER A 143 18.92 -1.44 -8.00
CA SER A 143 19.92 -1.81 -6.99
C SER A 143 19.73 -3.24 -6.52
N SER A 144 20.82 -3.93 -6.19
CA SER A 144 20.75 -5.25 -5.57
C SER A 144 20.34 -5.20 -4.09
N GLY A 145 19.58 -6.19 -3.65
CA GLY A 145 19.20 -6.37 -2.24
C GLY A 145 20.32 -7.01 -1.41
N HIS A 146 20.29 -6.77 -0.10
CA HIS A 146 21.18 -7.42 0.87
C HIS A 146 20.35 -7.82 2.09
N LEU A 147 20.69 -8.93 2.72
CA LEU A 147 20.02 -9.41 3.93
C LEU A 147 21.02 -9.58 5.06
N MET A 148 20.52 -9.53 6.30
CA MET A 148 21.29 -9.86 7.49
C MET A 148 21.00 -11.31 7.90
N CYS A 149 22.05 -12.13 8.04
CA CYS A 149 21.99 -13.49 8.55
C CYS A 149 23.05 -13.69 9.63
N ASN A 150 22.63 -13.93 10.87
CA ASN A 150 23.52 -14.08 12.04
C ASN A 150 24.59 -12.96 12.12
N SER A 151 24.14 -11.70 12.02
CA SER A 151 25.00 -10.51 12.04
C SER A 151 25.98 -10.38 10.87
N LYS A 152 25.82 -11.17 9.80
CA LYS A 152 26.57 -11.03 8.55
C LYS A 152 25.66 -10.53 7.44
N VAL A 153 26.20 -9.63 6.62
CA VAL A 153 25.55 -9.20 5.38
C VAL A 153 25.74 -10.31 4.34
N ILE A 154 24.65 -10.75 3.72
CA ILE A 154 24.63 -11.66 2.58
C ILE A 154 24.03 -10.95 1.35
N GLY A 155 24.47 -11.33 0.15
CA GLY A 155 24.16 -10.67 -1.12
C GLY A 155 25.44 -10.35 -1.92
N PRO A 156 25.35 -9.54 -2.98
CA PRO A 156 24.15 -8.88 -3.49
C PRO A 156 23.14 -9.86 -4.11
N PHE A 157 21.85 -9.62 -3.90
CA PHE A 157 20.77 -10.36 -4.55
C PHE A 157 20.13 -9.52 -5.66
N ASN A 158 19.98 -10.11 -6.84
CA ASN A 158 19.27 -9.51 -7.96
C ASN A 158 17.76 -9.57 -7.72
N GLN A 159 17.10 -8.40 -7.71
CA GLN A 159 15.66 -8.28 -7.46
C GLN A 159 14.75 -8.93 -8.52
N LEU A 160 15.31 -9.39 -9.63
CA LEU A 160 14.56 -9.99 -10.73
C LEU A 160 14.80 -11.50 -10.87
N ASN A 161 15.81 -12.06 -10.21
CA ASN A 161 16.23 -13.45 -10.49
C ASN A 161 16.50 -14.27 -9.23
N ASP A 162 16.91 -13.65 -8.12
CA ASP A 162 17.24 -14.40 -6.90
C ASP A 162 15.97 -14.71 -6.09
N THR A 163 15.97 -15.84 -5.40
CA THR A 163 14.84 -16.28 -4.56
C THR A 163 14.93 -15.77 -3.12
N MET A 164 16.07 -15.20 -2.75
CA MET A 164 16.34 -14.63 -1.42
C MET A 164 15.97 -13.14 -1.32
N ILE A 165 14.97 -12.72 -2.10
CA ILE A 165 14.40 -11.36 -2.09
C ILE A 165 12.95 -11.44 -1.63
N ALA A 166 12.43 -10.34 -1.07
CA ALA A 166 11.10 -10.33 -0.46
C ALA A 166 9.93 -10.48 -1.46
N LEU A 167 10.15 -10.18 -2.74
CA LEU A 167 9.17 -10.29 -3.82
C LEU A 167 9.79 -11.06 -4.97
N ARG A 168 9.23 -12.23 -5.28
CA ARG A 168 9.71 -13.03 -6.41
C ARG A 168 9.33 -12.34 -7.72
N PRO A 169 10.03 -12.64 -8.83
CA PRO A 169 9.78 -11.99 -10.11
C PRO A 169 8.36 -12.22 -10.63
N ASP A 170 7.78 -13.39 -10.34
CA ASP A 170 6.42 -13.76 -10.75
C ASP A 170 5.34 -13.21 -9.82
N ASP A 171 5.70 -12.67 -8.66
CA ASP A 171 4.73 -12.12 -7.72
C ASP A 171 4.08 -10.85 -8.30
N LYS A 172 2.79 -10.69 -8.02
CA LYS A 172 2.06 -9.48 -8.41
C LYS A 172 2.39 -8.33 -7.46
N PRO A 173 2.29 -7.06 -7.91
CA PRO A 173 2.47 -5.90 -7.06
C PRO A 173 1.59 -5.96 -5.80
N ILE A 174 2.17 -5.58 -4.66
CA ILE A 174 1.52 -5.42 -3.36
C ILE A 174 1.63 -3.95 -2.93
N ALA A 175 0.50 -3.29 -2.72
CA ALA A 175 0.37 -1.86 -2.39
C ALA A 175 1.15 -1.45 -1.14
N SER A 176 1.34 -2.39 -0.20
CA SER A 176 2.08 -2.14 1.04
C SER A 176 3.60 -2.07 0.84
N SER A 177 4.19 -2.86 -0.08
CA SER A 177 5.63 -3.15 -0.06
C SER A 177 6.36 -3.21 -1.42
N SER A 178 5.67 -3.19 -2.56
CA SER A 178 6.29 -3.52 -3.86
C SER A 178 6.83 -2.35 -4.68
N ILE A 179 6.52 -1.11 -4.30
CA ILE A 179 6.93 0.07 -5.06
C ILE A 179 8.45 0.26 -4.97
N VAL A 180 9.08 0.44 -6.14
CA VAL A 180 10.48 0.86 -6.28
C VAL A 180 10.55 2.27 -6.82
N SER A 181 11.56 3.04 -6.41
CA SER A 181 11.72 4.44 -6.79
C SER A 181 13.19 4.86 -6.82
N SER A 182 13.48 5.99 -7.47
CA SER A 182 14.79 6.64 -7.44
C SER A 182 14.89 7.66 -6.30
N THR A 183 16.11 8.03 -5.92
CA THR A 183 16.33 9.10 -4.94
C THR A 183 15.80 10.45 -5.41
N ALA A 184 15.89 10.74 -6.72
CA ALA A 184 15.38 11.96 -7.31
C ALA A 184 13.85 12.03 -7.24
N ASP A 185 13.18 10.94 -7.60
CA ASP A 185 11.72 10.83 -7.54
C ASP A 185 11.21 10.95 -6.10
N LEU A 186 11.86 10.29 -5.13
CA LEU A 186 11.50 10.43 -3.71
C LEU A 186 11.74 11.85 -3.17
N ALA A 187 12.76 12.56 -3.67
CA ALA A 187 12.98 13.97 -3.32
C ALA A 187 11.86 14.87 -3.89
N THR A 188 11.41 14.60 -5.11
CA THR A 188 10.25 15.27 -5.71
C THR A 188 8.99 15.01 -4.89
N PHE A 189 8.72 13.74 -4.55
CA PHE A 189 7.58 13.36 -3.72
C PHE A 189 7.63 14.00 -2.32
N SER A 190 8.80 14.04 -1.68
CA SER A 190 8.96 14.70 -0.38
C SER A 190 8.71 16.21 -0.48
N SER A 191 9.18 16.85 -1.55
CA SER A 191 8.91 18.27 -1.80
C SER A 191 7.42 18.55 -1.99
N PHE A 192 6.72 17.66 -2.70
CA PHE A 192 5.27 17.69 -2.85
C PHE A 192 4.53 17.63 -1.50
N LEU A 193 4.92 16.71 -0.61
CA LEU A 193 4.29 16.58 0.71
C LEU A 193 4.47 17.83 1.59
N LEU A 194 5.59 18.53 1.43
CA LEU A 194 5.94 19.71 2.23
C LEU A 194 5.44 21.04 1.62
N ALA A 195 5.11 21.06 0.33
CA ALA A 195 4.61 22.25 -0.34
C ALA A 195 3.18 22.58 0.10
N SER A 196 2.92 23.85 0.42
CA SER A 196 1.60 24.30 0.91
C SER A 196 0.47 24.17 -0.12
N ASP A 197 0.80 24.18 -1.41
CA ASP A 197 -0.13 23.95 -2.52
C ASP A 197 -0.08 22.52 -3.05
N HIS A 198 0.74 21.66 -2.44
CA HIS A 198 0.99 20.28 -2.86
C HIS A 198 1.26 20.15 -4.37
N LEU A 199 1.98 21.13 -4.93
CA LEU A 199 2.33 21.23 -6.35
C LEU A 199 1.12 21.12 -7.30
N GLY A 200 -0.07 21.53 -6.84
CA GLY A 200 -1.31 21.52 -7.63
C GLY A 200 -1.89 20.13 -7.88
N LEU A 201 -1.43 19.08 -7.18
CA LEU A 201 -1.95 17.72 -7.35
C LEU A 201 -3.39 17.56 -6.82
N PHE A 202 -3.73 18.36 -5.81
CA PHE A 202 -5.04 18.38 -5.15
C PHE A 202 -5.82 19.63 -5.50
N GLN A 203 -7.11 19.48 -5.69
CA GLN A 203 -8.07 20.55 -5.96
C GLN A 203 -8.36 21.36 -4.70
N HIS A 204 -8.42 20.71 -3.53
CA HIS A 204 -8.66 21.32 -2.23
C HIS A 204 -7.52 20.99 -1.24
N PRO A 205 -6.39 21.71 -1.31
CA PRO A 205 -5.21 21.45 -0.45
C PRO A 205 -5.53 21.41 1.05
N ALA A 206 -6.54 22.16 1.49
CA ALA A 206 -6.96 22.18 2.89
C ALA A 206 -7.51 20.83 3.40
N LEU A 207 -8.17 20.04 2.54
CA LEU A 207 -8.67 18.69 2.90
C LEU A 207 -7.55 17.66 3.00
N VAL A 208 -6.39 17.96 2.42
CA VAL A 208 -5.19 17.11 2.47
C VAL A 208 -4.48 17.27 3.81
N ASN A 209 -4.66 18.39 4.50
CA ASN A 209 -4.12 18.56 5.86
C ASN A 209 -4.61 17.47 6.81
N ASP A 210 -5.81 16.92 6.58
CA ASP A 210 -6.36 15.80 7.36
C ASP A 210 -5.45 14.56 7.31
N LEU A 211 -4.70 14.37 6.21
CA LEU A 211 -3.69 13.32 6.07
C LEU A 211 -2.52 13.48 7.06
N PHE A 212 -2.24 14.72 7.49
CA PHE A 212 -1.14 15.07 8.39
C PHE A 212 -1.60 15.33 9.83
N THR A 213 -2.84 15.80 10.02
CA THR A 213 -3.37 16.18 11.34
C THR A 213 -4.18 15.08 11.99
N GLY A 214 -4.77 14.15 11.22
CA GLY A 214 -5.62 13.09 11.75
C GLY A 214 -6.90 13.59 12.43
N THR A 215 -7.39 14.76 12.02
CA THR A 215 -8.58 15.44 12.56
C THR A 215 -9.87 15.06 11.84
#